data_AF-A0A3M2D2T2-F1
#
_entry.id   AF-A0A3M2D2T2-F1
#
_cell.length_a   1.000
_cell.length_b   1.000
_cell.length_c   1.000
_cell.angle_alpha   90.00
_cell.angle_beta   90.00
_cell.angle_gamma   90.00
#
_symmetry.space_group_name_H-M   'P 1'
#
loop_
_entity.id
_entity.type
_entity.pdbx_description
1 polymer ?
#
loop_
_entity_poly.entity_id
_entity_poly.type
_entity_poly.pdbx_seq_one_letter_code
_entity_poly.pdbx_strand_id
1 'polypeptide(L)'
;MLELVLANLKARPFRTFISVIGVASGVALIVLFTGLARGITNDMARRASNWKAEIVFTRPGAMELTSASPSLSTTYVKKLMEIEGVESVVPVIRYISPNPKGRWGFQQLDGVDWKPFAEMNEMEIIAGRAPEANNEVIVDERQMKQENHKIGDTIELFGGKPYKIVGVFSPPSGARIKMSLSAMQEVLEAPNKCTYILVKVKDGEDVERVVARINEKLPGNKINLTRDFVIDAQERLPGLNTFLQALVGLGAFVSAIFVLLCLYTTIAERRREIGILKSLGASKGFIISAIEGEAFLIAVLGIFVGLVVSTLAAFVIQKNFELPVEFSFGWILTAAIIAIVGGFVGALYPAWKASRIDPVEVMANE
;
A
#
# COMPACT_ATOMS: atom_id res chain seq x y z
N MET A 1 -42.16 2.36 -6.03
CA MET A 1 -41.06 3.35 -5.89
C MET A 1 -39.82 2.87 -6.65
N LEU A 2 -39.24 1.71 -6.30
CA LEU A 2 -38.07 1.13 -7.00
C LEU A 2 -38.20 1.01 -8.53
N GLU A 3 -39.35 0.55 -9.03
CA GLU A 3 -39.58 0.45 -10.49
C GLU A 3 -39.52 1.81 -11.20
N LEU A 4 -40.00 2.87 -10.55
CA LEU A 4 -39.97 4.23 -11.09
C LEU A 4 -38.55 4.78 -11.14
N VAL A 5 -37.74 4.48 -10.11
CA VAL A 5 -36.31 4.83 -10.08
C VAL A 5 -35.53 4.06 -11.16
N LEU A 6 -35.78 2.75 -11.31
CA LEU A 6 -35.17 1.92 -12.35
C LEU A 6 -35.54 2.37 -13.76
N ALA A 7 -36.80 2.75 -13.98
CA ALA A 7 -37.26 3.29 -15.26
C ALA A 7 -36.57 4.62 -15.61
N ASN A 8 -36.40 5.52 -14.62
CA ASN A 8 -35.71 6.80 -14.81
C ASN A 8 -34.23 6.62 -15.18
N LEU A 9 -33.53 5.67 -14.56
CA LEU A 9 -32.14 5.38 -14.89
C LEU A 9 -31.98 4.81 -16.32
N LYS A 10 -32.91 3.95 -16.75
CA LYS A 10 -32.89 3.38 -18.11
C LYS A 10 -33.20 4.40 -19.20
N ALA A 11 -33.99 5.42 -18.89
CA ALA A 11 -34.38 6.44 -19.87
C ALA A 11 -33.20 7.30 -20.34
N ARG A 12 -32.13 7.46 -19.53
CA ARG A 12 -30.93 8.27 -19.87
C ARG A 12 -29.61 7.58 -19.48
N PRO A 13 -29.22 6.52 -20.20
CA PRO A 13 -28.12 5.63 -19.79
C PRO A 13 -26.75 6.30 -19.73
N PHE A 14 -26.44 7.22 -20.67
CA PHE A 14 -25.14 7.90 -20.73
C PHE A 14 -24.85 8.73 -19.47
N ARG A 15 -25.89 9.21 -18.83
CA ARG A 15 -25.78 10.12 -17.72
C ARG A 15 -25.72 9.42 -16.37
N THR A 16 -26.58 8.41 -16.20
CA THR A 16 -26.42 7.45 -15.12
C THR A 16 -25.01 6.88 -15.12
N PHE A 17 -24.46 6.58 -16.29
CA PHE A 17 -23.08 6.14 -16.45
C PHE A 17 -22.05 7.16 -15.92
N ILE A 18 -22.18 8.45 -16.27
CA ILE A 18 -21.28 9.50 -15.75
C ILE A 18 -21.35 9.61 -14.22
N SER A 19 -22.53 9.56 -13.62
CA SER A 19 -22.68 9.62 -12.14
C SER A 19 -22.11 8.40 -11.46
N VAL A 20 -22.38 7.21 -12.02
CA VAL A 20 -21.83 5.96 -11.53
C VAL A 20 -20.30 6.00 -11.61
N ILE A 21 -19.70 6.54 -12.68
CA ILE A 21 -18.24 6.76 -12.77
C ILE A 21 -17.76 7.74 -11.71
N GLY A 22 -18.47 8.85 -11.48
CA GLY A 22 -18.11 9.82 -10.45
C GLY A 22 -18.01 9.19 -9.06
N VAL A 23 -19.05 8.44 -8.67
CA VAL A 23 -19.04 7.70 -7.39
C VAL A 23 -17.98 6.58 -7.40
N ALA A 24 -17.89 5.81 -8.48
CA ALA A 24 -16.92 4.73 -8.62
C ALA A 24 -15.47 5.23 -8.51
N SER A 25 -15.19 6.43 -9.00
CA SER A 25 -13.86 7.04 -8.90
C SER A 25 -13.47 7.34 -7.44
N GLY A 26 -14.42 7.85 -6.64
CA GLY A 26 -14.20 8.10 -5.22
C GLY A 26 -14.01 6.82 -4.42
N VAL A 27 -14.83 5.81 -4.68
CA VAL A 27 -14.70 4.47 -4.07
C VAL A 27 -13.36 3.83 -4.48
N ALA A 28 -13.01 3.88 -5.76
CA ALA A 28 -11.78 3.27 -6.25
C ALA A 28 -10.54 3.93 -5.67
N LEU A 29 -10.53 5.27 -5.58
CA LEU A 29 -9.47 6.03 -4.95
C LEU A 29 -9.31 5.63 -3.48
N ILE A 30 -10.39 5.51 -2.70
CA ILE A 30 -10.31 5.09 -1.30
C ILE A 30 -9.77 3.66 -1.18
N VAL A 31 -10.37 2.71 -1.89
CA VAL A 31 -10.08 1.28 -1.75
C VAL A 31 -8.67 0.94 -2.27
N LEU A 32 -8.25 1.52 -3.39
CA LEU A 32 -6.92 1.29 -3.95
C LEU A 32 -5.82 1.88 -3.08
N PHE A 33 -5.94 3.13 -2.64
CA PHE A 33 -4.88 3.76 -1.86
C PHE A 33 -4.76 3.14 -0.47
N THR A 34 -5.87 2.88 0.20
CA THR A 34 -5.85 2.20 1.50
C THR A 34 -5.34 0.76 1.36
N GLY A 35 -5.71 0.06 0.30
CA GLY A 35 -5.22 -1.28 0.01
C GLY A 35 -3.72 -1.33 -0.32
N LEU A 36 -3.22 -0.35 -1.06
CA LEU A 36 -1.81 -0.19 -1.37
C LEU A 36 -1.00 0.15 -0.11
N ALA A 37 -1.45 1.13 0.67
CA ALA A 37 -0.80 1.52 1.92
C ALA A 37 -0.69 0.32 2.86
N ARG A 38 -1.79 -0.43 3.06
CA ARG A 38 -1.79 -1.64 3.89
C ARG A 38 -0.94 -2.76 3.32
N GLY A 39 -1.02 -3.01 2.02
CA GLY A 39 -0.20 -4.03 1.38
C GLY A 39 1.29 -3.78 1.59
N ILE A 40 1.74 -2.54 1.41
CA ILE A 40 3.12 -2.14 1.66
C ILE A 40 3.48 -2.30 3.14
N THR A 41 2.68 -1.77 4.06
CA THR A 41 2.98 -1.84 5.50
C THR A 41 2.98 -3.27 6.02
N ASN A 42 2.04 -4.12 5.58
CA ASN A 42 1.93 -5.51 6.02
C ASN A 42 3.04 -6.38 5.42
N ASP A 43 3.43 -6.14 4.16
CA ASP A 43 4.56 -6.83 3.54
C ASP A 43 5.89 -6.39 4.18
N MET A 44 6.04 -5.13 4.58
CA MET A 44 7.18 -4.69 5.39
C MET A 44 7.17 -5.33 6.78
N ALA A 45 6.03 -5.31 7.49
CA ALA A 45 5.89 -5.86 8.82
C ALA A 45 6.17 -7.37 8.86
N ARG A 46 5.65 -8.15 7.89
CA ARG A 46 5.92 -9.60 7.79
C ARG A 46 7.40 -9.91 7.52
N ARG A 47 8.08 -9.06 6.75
CA ARG A 47 9.52 -9.23 6.48
C ARG A 47 10.38 -8.82 7.67
N ALA A 48 9.96 -7.81 8.41
CA ALA A 48 10.61 -7.37 9.65
C ALA A 48 10.36 -8.35 10.81
N SER A 49 9.18 -8.98 10.90
CA SER A 49 8.89 -9.99 11.94
C SER A 49 9.73 -11.26 11.80
N ASN A 50 10.25 -11.51 10.60
CA ASN A 50 11.17 -12.61 10.33
C ASN A 50 12.63 -12.23 10.61
N TRP A 51 12.90 -11.01 11.09
CA TRP A 51 14.17 -10.70 11.74
C TRP A 51 14.13 -11.20 13.17
N LYS A 52 14.96 -12.19 13.47
CA LYS A 52 15.10 -12.73 14.83
C LYS A 52 16.11 -11.96 15.67
N ALA A 53 16.95 -11.15 15.05
CA ALA A 53 17.84 -10.24 15.77
C ALA A 53 17.02 -9.21 16.54
N GLU A 54 17.38 -8.92 17.79
CA GLU A 54 16.68 -7.97 18.65
C GLU A 54 17.14 -6.53 18.44
N ILE A 55 18.34 -6.33 17.89
CA ILE A 55 18.98 -5.02 17.79
C ILE A 55 19.46 -4.76 16.35
N VAL A 56 19.19 -3.56 15.87
CA VAL A 56 19.71 -3.00 14.61
C VAL A 56 20.64 -1.84 14.92
N PHE A 57 21.92 -2.02 14.63
CA PHE A 57 22.97 -1.04 14.86
C PHE A 57 23.28 -0.26 13.57
N THR A 58 23.19 1.07 13.64
CA THR A 58 23.35 1.97 12.48
C THR A 58 24.23 3.18 12.81
N ARG A 59 24.74 3.85 11.77
CA ARG A 59 25.53 5.08 11.89
C ARG A 59 24.65 6.26 12.36
N PRO A 60 25.16 7.22 13.14
CA PRO A 60 24.43 8.47 13.45
C PRO A 60 24.00 9.20 12.17
N GLY A 61 22.77 9.71 12.17
CA GLY A 61 22.19 10.46 11.05
C GLY A 61 21.68 9.61 9.88
N ALA A 62 21.78 8.28 9.93
CA ALA A 62 21.15 7.42 8.93
C ALA A 62 19.61 7.52 9.02
N MET A 63 18.95 7.80 7.90
CA MET A 63 17.49 7.71 7.80
C MET A 63 17.06 6.23 7.76
N GLU A 64 16.35 5.79 8.78
CA GLU A 64 16.22 4.38 9.18
C GLU A 64 15.53 3.46 8.18
N LEU A 65 14.61 3.99 7.37
CA LEU A 65 13.79 3.17 6.47
C LEU A 65 14.25 3.19 5.00
N THR A 66 14.91 4.27 4.57
CA THR A 66 15.26 4.52 3.16
C THR A 66 16.75 4.62 2.89
N SER A 67 17.61 4.58 3.92
CA SER A 67 19.05 4.62 3.70
C SER A 67 19.54 3.33 3.06
N ALA A 68 19.94 3.41 1.79
CA ALA A 68 20.63 2.35 1.06
C ALA A 68 22.14 2.57 0.98
N SER A 69 22.68 3.55 1.71
CA SER A 69 24.10 3.91 1.65
C SER A 69 24.94 3.03 2.61
N PRO A 70 25.93 2.26 2.10
CA PRO A 70 26.85 1.50 2.94
C PRO A 70 27.86 2.44 3.62
N SER A 71 27.48 2.99 4.78
CA SER A 71 28.22 4.05 5.49
C SER A 71 28.86 3.59 6.81
N LEU A 72 28.53 2.40 7.28
CA LEU A 72 28.98 1.82 8.53
C LEU A 72 30.11 0.80 8.30
N SER A 73 31.17 0.84 9.09
CA SER A 73 32.30 -0.10 8.91
C SER A 73 31.95 -1.51 9.42
N THR A 74 32.31 -2.55 8.68
CA THR A 74 32.19 -3.94 9.15
C THR A 74 33.12 -4.27 10.31
N THR A 75 34.11 -3.42 10.63
CA THR A 75 34.96 -3.56 11.83
C THR A 75 34.14 -3.57 13.12
N TYR A 76 32.96 -2.91 13.14
CA TYR A 76 32.06 -2.95 14.28
C TYR A 76 31.54 -4.36 14.59
N VAL A 77 31.53 -5.28 13.62
CA VAL A 77 31.10 -6.68 13.85
C VAL A 77 31.94 -7.33 14.94
N LYS A 78 33.28 -7.20 14.88
CA LYS A 78 34.19 -7.74 15.88
C LYS A 78 33.96 -7.09 17.26
N LYS A 79 33.83 -5.77 17.27
CA LYS A 79 33.60 -5.00 18.52
C LYS A 79 32.27 -5.35 19.17
N LEU A 80 31.22 -5.59 18.39
CA LEU A 80 29.89 -5.98 18.88
C LEU A 80 29.88 -7.41 19.41
N MET A 81 30.60 -8.34 18.76
CA MET A 81 30.76 -9.72 19.25
C MET A 81 31.49 -9.81 20.60
N GLU A 82 32.37 -8.86 20.92
CA GLU A 82 33.08 -8.77 22.20
C GLU A 82 32.21 -8.24 23.36
N ILE A 83 30.96 -7.87 23.09
CA ILE A 83 30.05 -7.34 24.10
C ILE A 83 29.33 -8.50 24.79
N GLU A 84 29.34 -8.47 26.12
CA GLU A 84 28.64 -9.45 26.92
C GLU A 84 27.12 -9.40 26.65
N GLY A 85 26.52 -10.59 26.47
CA GLY A 85 25.11 -10.74 26.12
C GLY A 85 24.84 -10.79 24.62
N VAL A 86 25.83 -10.54 23.75
CA VAL A 86 25.68 -10.72 22.29
C VAL A 86 25.94 -12.18 21.90
N GLU A 87 25.02 -12.77 21.13
CA GLU A 87 25.10 -14.15 20.61
C GLU A 87 25.72 -14.18 19.21
N SER A 88 25.19 -13.36 18.29
CA SER A 88 25.64 -13.29 16.91
C SER A 88 25.48 -11.89 16.32
N VAL A 89 26.33 -11.57 15.35
CA VAL A 89 26.37 -10.25 14.70
C VAL A 89 26.52 -10.42 13.20
N VAL A 90 25.61 -9.82 12.44
CA VAL A 90 25.57 -9.97 10.98
C VAL A 90 25.51 -8.61 10.30
N PRO A 91 26.54 -8.22 9.53
CA PRO A 91 26.50 -7.01 8.71
C PRO A 91 25.61 -7.22 7.48
N VAL A 92 24.84 -6.19 7.13
CA VAL A 92 23.95 -6.21 5.96
C VAL A 92 24.15 -4.93 5.16
N ILE A 93 24.36 -5.08 3.85
CA ILE A 93 24.18 -3.96 2.91
C ILE A 93 22.75 -4.05 2.38
N ARG A 94 22.04 -2.93 2.42
CA ARG A 94 20.77 -2.77 1.71
C ARG A 94 21.02 -1.87 0.51
N TYR A 95 20.68 -2.37 -0.67
CA TYR A 95 20.70 -1.62 -1.91
C TYR A 95 19.28 -1.46 -2.45
N ILE A 96 18.94 -0.25 -2.89
CA ILE A 96 17.65 0.07 -3.49
C ILE A 96 17.94 0.68 -4.85
N SER A 97 17.42 0.08 -5.90
CA SER A 97 17.49 0.61 -7.27
C SER A 97 16.09 0.79 -7.87
N PRO A 98 15.92 1.66 -8.86
CA PRO A 98 14.76 1.59 -9.74
C PRO A 98 14.63 0.19 -10.34
N ASN A 99 13.41 -0.25 -10.64
CA ASN A 99 13.20 -1.57 -11.25
C ASN A 99 13.89 -1.63 -12.64
N PRO A 100 14.78 -2.61 -12.87
CA PRO A 100 15.57 -2.71 -14.11
C PRO A 100 14.71 -2.90 -15.37
N LYS A 101 13.48 -3.41 -15.24
CA LYS A 101 12.54 -3.63 -16.36
C LYS A 101 11.79 -2.35 -16.78
N GLY A 102 12.22 -1.17 -16.34
CA GLY A 102 11.55 0.11 -16.64
C GLY A 102 10.16 0.26 -15.99
N ARG A 103 9.87 -0.59 -14.99
CA ARG A 103 8.62 -0.57 -14.24
C ARG A 103 8.68 0.47 -13.14
N TRP A 104 7.56 1.12 -12.83
CA TRP A 104 7.47 2.02 -11.68
C TRP A 104 7.63 1.20 -10.40
N GLY A 105 8.64 1.52 -9.59
CA GLY A 105 8.89 0.83 -8.33
C GLY A 105 10.37 0.78 -8.01
N PHE A 106 10.68 0.20 -6.86
CA PHE A 106 12.05 0.00 -6.41
C PHE A 106 12.30 -1.48 -6.19
N GLN A 107 13.42 -1.97 -6.71
CA GLN A 107 13.95 -3.26 -6.38
C GLN A 107 14.88 -3.12 -5.18
N GLN A 108 14.67 -3.95 -4.16
CA GLN A 108 15.54 -4.00 -2.99
C GLN A 108 16.36 -5.28 -3.04
N LEU A 109 17.66 -5.14 -2.76
CA LEU A 109 18.62 -6.22 -2.64
C LEU A 109 19.34 -6.12 -1.30
N ASP A 110 19.59 -7.26 -0.67
CA ASP A 110 20.46 -7.32 0.50
C ASP A 110 21.76 -8.07 0.17
N GLY A 111 22.89 -7.48 0.52
CA GLY A 111 24.21 -8.11 0.52
C GLY A 111 24.48 -8.67 1.90
N VAL A 112 24.55 -10.01 2.01
CA VAL A 112 24.70 -10.72 3.28
C VAL A 112 25.62 -11.91 3.14
N ASP A 113 26.32 -12.24 4.23
CA ASP A 113 26.94 -13.56 4.35
C ASP A 113 25.86 -14.58 4.67
N TRP A 114 25.58 -15.48 3.72
CA TRP A 114 24.37 -16.31 3.76
C TRP A 114 24.25 -17.15 5.03
N LYS A 115 25.30 -17.89 5.40
CA LYS A 115 25.25 -18.82 6.54
C LYS A 115 24.86 -18.14 7.86
N PRO A 116 25.60 -17.14 8.36
CA PRO A 116 25.25 -16.51 9.64
C PRO A 116 23.93 -15.73 9.56
N PHE A 117 23.59 -15.17 8.40
CA PHE A 117 22.30 -14.49 8.22
C PHE A 117 21.12 -15.48 8.22
N ALA A 118 21.27 -16.65 7.61
CA ALA A 118 20.25 -17.70 7.58
C ALA A 118 20.07 -18.36 8.94
N GLU A 119 21.16 -18.69 9.64
CA GLU A 119 21.13 -19.23 11.01
C GLU A 119 20.46 -18.25 11.98
N MET A 120 20.82 -16.96 11.91
CA MET A 120 20.21 -15.92 12.74
C MET A 120 18.69 -15.85 12.53
N ASN A 121 18.23 -15.89 11.27
CA ASN A 121 16.83 -15.66 10.91
C ASN A 121 16.01 -16.94 10.70
N GLU A 122 16.55 -18.11 11.08
CA GLU A 122 15.92 -19.43 10.88
C GLU A 122 15.47 -19.66 9.43
N MET A 123 16.31 -19.28 8.47
CA MET A 123 16.03 -19.45 7.05
C MET A 123 16.70 -20.68 6.46
N GLU A 124 16.02 -21.26 5.48
CA GLU A 124 16.48 -22.42 4.74
C GLU A 124 16.44 -22.17 3.23
N ILE A 125 17.33 -22.85 2.51
CA ILE A 125 17.28 -22.95 1.06
C ILE A 125 16.37 -24.12 0.71
N ILE A 126 15.20 -23.82 0.19
CA ILE A 126 14.21 -24.83 -0.18
C ILE A 126 14.53 -25.49 -1.54
N ALA A 127 15.30 -24.80 -2.39
CA ALA A 127 15.71 -25.30 -3.68
C ALA A 127 17.01 -24.64 -4.15
N GLY A 128 17.91 -25.42 -4.76
CA GLY A 128 19.21 -24.93 -5.24
C GLY A 128 20.27 -24.83 -4.14
N ARG A 129 21.08 -23.77 -4.17
CA ARG A 129 22.18 -23.54 -3.23
C ARG A 129 22.39 -22.05 -2.91
N ALA A 130 23.25 -21.78 -1.93
CA ALA A 130 23.68 -20.42 -1.58
C ALA A 130 24.57 -19.83 -2.70
N PRO A 131 24.63 -18.50 -2.83
CA PRO A 131 25.50 -17.84 -3.80
C PRO A 131 26.96 -17.99 -3.36
N GLU A 132 27.80 -18.50 -4.28
CA GLU A 132 29.25 -18.70 -4.05
C GLU A 132 30.08 -17.74 -4.90
N ALA A 133 29.61 -17.44 -6.11
CA ALA A 133 30.27 -16.48 -7.01
C ALA A 133 29.65 -15.08 -6.90
N ASN A 134 30.42 -14.06 -7.28
CA ASN A 134 30.00 -12.66 -7.13
C ASN A 134 28.82 -12.28 -8.04
N ASN A 135 28.57 -13.04 -9.11
CA ASN A 135 27.45 -12.85 -10.03
C ASN A 135 26.28 -13.81 -9.76
N GLU A 136 26.17 -14.35 -8.55
CA GLU A 136 25.08 -15.25 -8.15
C GLU A 136 24.17 -14.61 -7.12
N VAL A 137 22.88 -14.92 -7.21
CA VAL A 137 21.85 -14.44 -6.31
C VAL A 137 20.92 -15.57 -5.90
N ILE A 138 20.30 -15.39 -4.74
CA ILE A 138 19.19 -16.21 -4.28
C ILE A 138 17.97 -15.31 -4.09
N VAL A 139 16.79 -15.88 -4.27
CA VAL A 139 15.53 -15.14 -4.31
C VAL A 139 14.46 -15.82 -3.46
N ASP A 140 13.49 -15.07 -2.97
CA ASP A 140 12.36 -15.65 -2.23
C ASP A 140 11.35 -16.35 -3.18
N GLU A 141 10.49 -17.19 -2.61
CA GLU A 141 9.44 -17.90 -3.38
C GLU A 141 8.51 -16.97 -4.16
N ARG A 142 8.26 -15.76 -3.62
CA ARG A 142 7.31 -14.83 -4.19
C ARG A 142 7.88 -14.20 -5.46
N GLN A 143 9.15 -13.80 -5.43
CA GLN A 143 9.90 -13.28 -6.56
C GLN A 143 9.95 -14.32 -7.69
N MET A 144 10.20 -15.59 -7.35
CA MET A 144 10.18 -16.70 -8.32
C MET A 144 8.81 -16.84 -9.00
N LYS A 145 7.72 -16.87 -8.22
CA LYS A 145 6.35 -17.04 -8.75
C LYS A 145 5.86 -15.82 -9.54
N GLN A 146 6.15 -14.61 -9.06
CA GLN A 146 5.66 -13.36 -9.67
C GLN A 146 6.30 -13.09 -11.03
N GLU A 147 7.59 -13.38 -11.17
CA GLU A 147 8.31 -13.19 -12.42
C GLU A 147 8.43 -14.46 -13.26
N ASN A 148 7.89 -15.58 -12.79
CA ASN A 148 7.97 -16.90 -13.42
C ASN A 148 9.42 -17.33 -13.71
N HIS A 149 10.35 -16.97 -12.81
CA HIS A 149 11.75 -17.35 -12.87
C HIS A 149 11.95 -18.81 -12.46
N LYS A 150 13.03 -19.40 -12.97
CA LYS A 150 13.54 -20.72 -12.61
C LYS A 150 14.98 -20.61 -12.11
N ILE A 151 15.39 -21.58 -11.31
CA ILE A 151 16.80 -21.69 -10.91
C ILE A 151 17.63 -21.90 -12.18
N GLY A 152 18.68 -21.09 -12.32
CA GLY A 152 19.52 -21.02 -13.51
C GLY A 152 19.23 -19.83 -14.40
N ASP A 153 18.08 -19.17 -14.25
CA ASP A 153 17.76 -17.94 -14.98
C ASP A 153 18.64 -16.78 -14.53
N THR A 154 18.76 -15.77 -15.39
CA THR A 154 19.57 -14.58 -15.16
C THR A 154 18.68 -13.36 -14.96
N ILE A 155 18.99 -12.58 -13.94
CA ILE A 155 18.37 -11.27 -13.68
C ILE A 155 19.38 -10.16 -13.89
N GLU A 156 18.91 -9.03 -14.38
CA GLU A 156 19.74 -7.84 -14.58
C GLU A 156 19.72 -6.98 -13.33
N LEU A 157 20.90 -6.71 -12.76
CA LEU A 157 21.09 -5.86 -11.58
C LEU A 157 22.17 -4.81 -11.86
N PHE A 158 22.22 -3.74 -11.07
CA PHE A 158 23.29 -2.72 -11.13
C PHE A 158 23.54 -2.15 -12.54
N GLY A 159 22.47 -1.71 -13.22
CA GLY A 159 22.58 -1.11 -14.56
C GLY A 159 22.74 -2.12 -15.69
N GLY A 160 22.05 -3.27 -15.62
CA GLY A 160 21.99 -4.26 -16.70
C GLY A 160 23.01 -5.40 -16.61
N LYS A 161 23.75 -5.52 -15.50
CA LYS A 161 24.72 -6.62 -15.33
C LYS A 161 23.98 -7.93 -15.03
N PRO A 162 24.34 -9.05 -15.68
CA PRO A 162 23.66 -10.34 -15.50
C PRO A 162 24.08 -11.03 -14.20
N TYR A 163 23.10 -11.45 -13.40
CA TYR A 163 23.27 -12.27 -12.20
C TYR A 163 22.43 -13.53 -12.26
N LYS A 164 23.02 -14.67 -11.94
CA LYS A 164 22.36 -15.98 -12.03
C LYS A 164 21.61 -16.31 -10.73
N ILE A 165 20.35 -16.73 -10.85
CA ILE A 165 19.57 -17.27 -9.75
C ILE A 165 20.05 -18.70 -9.46
N VAL A 166 20.60 -18.93 -8.27
CA VAL A 166 21.16 -20.24 -7.88
C VAL A 166 20.38 -20.96 -6.80
N GLY A 167 19.44 -20.28 -6.15
CA GLY A 167 18.62 -20.88 -5.11
C GLY A 167 17.42 -20.05 -4.70
N VAL A 168 16.51 -20.70 -3.99
CA VAL A 168 15.29 -20.12 -3.45
C VAL A 168 15.29 -20.32 -1.94
N PHE A 169 14.96 -19.26 -1.19
CA PHE A 169 14.94 -19.31 0.27
C PHE A 169 13.55 -19.05 0.87
N SER A 170 13.35 -19.56 2.09
CA SER A 170 12.15 -19.39 2.91
C SER A 170 12.53 -19.47 4.41
N PRO A 171 11.86 -18.77 5.33
CA PRO A 171 10.79 -17.78 5.13
C PRO A 171 11.29 -16.44 4.57
N PRO A 172 10.40 -15.56 4.07
CA PRO A 172 10.79 -14.27 3.51
C PRO A 172 11.30 -13.32 4.61
N SER A 173 12.59 -13.03 4.64
CA SER A 173 13.22 -12.14 5.62
C SER A 173 14.08 -11.07 4.92
N GLY A 174 13.93 -9.79 5.27
CA GLY A 174 14.63 -8.68 4.60
C GLY A 174 14.26 -8.49 3.12
N ALA A 175 15.22 -8.22 2.24
CA ALA A 175 15.00 -8.08 0.79
C ALA A 175 14.65 -9.40 0.11
N ARG A 176 13.88 -9.35 -0.98
CA ARG A 176 13.49 -10.54 -1.76
C ARG A 176 14.65 -11.17 -2.52
N ILE A 177 15.66 -10.38 -2.86
CA ILE A 177 16.86 -10.81 -3.58
C ILE A 177 18.06 -10.63 -2.65
N LYS A 178 18.90 -11.65 -2.56
CA LYS A 178 20.13 -11.63 -1.76
C LYS A 178 21.32 -12.05 -2.59
N MET A 179 22.46 -11.45 -2.29
CA MET A 179 23.76 -11.82 -2.83
C MET A 179 24.81 -11.80 -1.72
N SER A 180 26.03 -12.26 -2.00
CA SER A 180 27.09 -12.21 -1.01
C SER A 180 27.44 -10.77 -0.62
N LEU A 181 27.77 -10.56 0.65
CA LEU A 181 28.17 -9.26 1.17
C LEU A 181 29.40 -8.73 0.41
N SER A 182 30.38 -9.59 0.15
CA SER A 182 31.61 -9.26 -0.58
C SER A 182 31.32 -8.78 -2.01
N ALA A 183 30.44 -9.46 -2.74
CA ALA A 183 30.07 -9.06 -4.09
C ALA A 183 29.34 -7.72 -4.10
N MET A 184 28.46 -7.47 -3.14
CA MET A 184 27.78 -6.18 -3.04
C MET A 184 28.74 -5.05 -2.65
N GLN A 185 29.73 -5.30 -1.78
CA GLN A 185 30.77 -4.32 -1.45
C GLN A 185 31.64 -3.97 -2.65
N GLU A 186 32.01 -4.95 -3.46
CA GLU A 186 32.79 -4.74 -4.68
C GLU A 186 32.03 -3.89 -5.70
N VAL A 187 30.76 -4.25 -5.95
CA VAL A 187 29.93 -3.55 -6.94
C VAL A 187 29.59 -2.12 -6.53
N LEU A 188 29.45 -1.85 -5.22
CA LEU A 188 29.17 -0.51 -4.69
C LEU A 188 30.44 0.28 -4.35
N GLU A 189 31.64 -0.24 -4.66
CA GLU A 189 32.93 0.38 -4.32
C GLU A 189 33.03 0.75 -2.82
N ALA A 190 32.47 -0.09 -1.97
CA ALA A 190 32.31 0.14 -0.53
C ALA A 190 32.99 -0.97 0.30
N PRO A 191 34.32 -1.16 0.18
CA PRO A 191 35.03 -2.22 0.87
C PRO A 191 34.92 -2.05 2.39
N ASN A 192 34.67 -3.16 3.09
CA ASN A 192 34.54 -3.19 4.56
C ASN A 192 33.46 -2.24 5.12
N LYS A 193 32.41 -1.98 4.32
CA LYS A 193 31.26 -1.19 4.75
C LYS A 193 29.96 -1.99 4.63
N CYS A 194 28.99 -1.59 5.43
CA CYS A 194 27.63 -2.12 5.47
C CYS A 194 26.65 -0.96 5.72
N THR A 195 25.36 -1.22 5.49
CA THR A 195 24.30 -0.24 5.75
C THR A 195 23.91 -0.26 7.23
N TYR A 196 23.73 -1.46 7.78
CA TYR A 196 23.42 -1.70 9.18
C TYR A 196 23.99 -3.05 9.62
N ILE A 197 24.05 -3.26 10.93
CA ILE A 197 24.46 -4.52 11.54
C ILE A 197 23.31 -5.03 12.39
N LEU A 198 22.91 -6.27 12.15
CA LEU A 198 21.96 -7.01 12.99
C LEU A 198 22.72 -7.65 14.15
N VAL A 199 22.18 -7.53 15.35
CA VAL A 199 22.76 -8.06 16.58
C VAL A 199 21.71 -8.91 17.28
N LYS A 200 22.01 -10.19 17.45
CA LYS A 200 21.21 -11.13 18.23
C LYS A 200 21.73 -11.20 19.65
N VAL A 201 20.81 -11.10 20.60
CA VAL A 201 21.07 -11.16 22.04
C VAL A 201 20.93 -12.62 22.49
N LYS A 202 21.75 -13.05 23.45
CA LYS A 202 21.68 -14.41 24.00
C LYS A 202 20.34 -14.64 24.71
N ASP A 203 19.80 -15.85 24.57
CA ASP A 203 18.59 -16.25 25.27
C ASP A 203 18.68 -16.00 26.78
N GLY A 204 17.67 -15.29 27.32
CA GLY A 204 17.56 -14.96 28.75
C GLY A 204 18.27 -13.68 29.19
N GLU A 205 19.03 -13.02 28.31
CA GLU A 205 19.58 -11.69 28.59
C GLU A 205 18.53 -10.59 28.37
N ASP A 206 18.66 -9.52 29.16
CA ASP A 206 17.82 -8.33 29.04
C ASP A 206 18.35 -7.47 27.87
N VAL A 207 17.55 -7.36 26.81
CA VAL A 207 17.91 -6.67 25.56
C VAL A 207 18.27 -5.20 25.84
N GLU A 208 17.51 -4.52 26.72
CA GLU A 208 17.75 -3.13 27.09
C GLU A 208 19.11 -2.95 27.78
N ARG A 209 19.53 -3.93 28.60
CA ARG A 209 20.87 -3.90 29.23
C ARG A 209 21.97 -4.10 28.20
N VAL A 210 21.76 -4.96 27.21
CA VAL A 210 22.72 -5.15 26.11
C VAL A 210 22.81 -3.86 25.26
N VAL A 211 21.69 -3.20 24.96
CA VAL A 211 21.68 -1.89 24.29
C VAL A 211 22.48 -0.86 25.08
N ALA A 212 22.30 -0.78 26.40
CA ALA A 212 23.06 0.13 27.25
C ALA A 212 24.58 -0.17 27.20
N ARG A 213 24.98 -1.44 27.27
CA ARG A 213 26.39 -1.88 27.14
C ARG A 213 26.97 -1.53 25.75
N ILE A 214 26.20 -1.69 24.68
CA ILE A 214 26.61 -1.30 23.32
C ILE A 214 26.81 0.21 23.25
N ASN A 215 25.88 0.99 23.81
CA ASN A 215 25.97 2.45 23.78
C ASN A 215 27.17 3.00 24.57
N GLU A 216 27.49 2.36 25.70
CA GLU A 216 28.65 2.71 26.52
C GLU A 216 29.97 2.42 25.79
N LYS A 217 30.10 1.24 25.17
CA LYS A 217 31.33 0.84 24.46
C LYS A 217 31.49 1.50 23.08
N LEU A 218 30.40 1.83 22.41
CA LEU A 218 30.37 2.37 21.05
C LEU A 218 29.53 3.66 20.96
N PRO A 219 29.91 4.72 21.69
CA PRO A 219 29.12 5.95 21.78
C PRO A 219 29.01 6.65 20.42
N GLY A 220 27.90 7.37 20.25
CA GLY A 220 27.61 8.14 19.03
C GLY A 220 26.99 7.32 17.89
N ASN A 221 26.76 6.02 18.07
CA ASN A 221 26.01 5.21 17.12
C ASN A 221 24.53 5.12 17.50
N LYS A 222 23.69 4.82 16.50
CA LYS A 222 22.25 4.67 16.73
C LYS A 222 21.90 3.19 16.88
N ILE A 223 21.22 2.87 17.97
CA ILE A 223 20.83 1.52 18.33
C ILE A 223 19.31 1.50 18.36
N ASN A 224 18.70 0.68 17.51
CA ASN A 224 17.25 0.54 17.45
C ASN A 224 16.89 -0.90 17.77
N LEU A 225 15.74 -1.09 18.42
CA LEU A 225 15.22 -2.43 18.66
C LEU A 225 14.50 -2.92 17.41
N THR A 226 14.65 -4.19 17.07
CA THR A 226 13.94 -4.77 15.92
C THR A 226 12.43 -4.73 16.09
N ARG A 227 11.95 -4.98 17.32
CA ARG A 227 10.52 -4.85 17.68
C ARG A 227 9.95 -3.48 17.37
N ASP A 228 10.75 -2.43 17.47
CA ASP A 228 10.33 -1.07 17.16
C ASP A 228 10.03 -0.88 15.67
N PHE A 229 10.66 -1.67 14.79
CA PHE A 229 10.32 -1.69 13.36
C PHE A 229 9.07 -2.53 13.06
N VAL A 230 8.72 -3.48 13.94
CA VAL A 230 7.57 -4.38 13.78
C VAL A 230 6.28 -3.76 14.34
N ILE A 231 6.39 -2.96 15.41
CA ILE A 231 5.25 -2.25 16.02
C ILE A 231 4.77 -1.14 15.07
N ASP A 232 3.67 -1.48 14.38
CA ASP A 232 2.87 -0.70 13.43
C ASP A 232 3.65 0.23 12.47
N ALA A 233 4.09 -0.34 11.35
CA ALA A 233 4.56 0.42 10.18
C ALA A 233 3.53 1.48 9.69
N GLN A 234 2.25 1.35 10.07
CA GLN A 234 1.22 2.37 9.83
C GLN A 234 1.34 3.61 10.74
N GLU A 235 1.75 3.44 12.00
CA GLU A 235 1.94 4.56 12.94
C GLU A 235 3.29 5.27 12.72
N ARG A 236 4.29 4.54 12.20
CA ARG A 236 5.64 5.06 11.98
C ARG A 236 5.89 5.80 10.68
N LEU A 237 4.93 5.83 9.76
CA LEU A 237 4.94 6.84 8.69
C LEU A 237 4.16 8.05 9.22
N PRO A 238 4.81 9.00 9.92
CA PRO A 238 4.13 10.16 10.46
C PRO A 238 3.38 10.86 9.33
N GLY A 239 2.06 10.98 9.49
CA GLY A 239 1.18 11.58 8.49
C GLY A 239 0.59 10.62 7.47
N LEU A 240 0.93 9.32 7.42
CA LEU A 240 0.26 8.37 6.51
C LEU A 240 -1.23 8.24 6.85
N ASN A 241 -1.58 8.08 8.13
CA ASN A 241 -2.98 8.01 8.54
C ASN A 241 -3.72 9.31 8.22
N THR A 242 -3.12 10.47 8.51
CA THR A 242 -3.67 11.79 8.17
C THR A 242 -3.84 11.95 6.66
N PHE A 243 -2.87 11.50 5.87
CA PHE A 243 -2.90 11.51 4.41
C PHE A 243 -4.02 10.61 3.87
N LEU A 244 -4.15 9.39 4.38
CA LEU A 244 -5.22 8.48 4.01
C LEU A 244 -6.59 9.06 4.37
N GLN A 245 -6.74 9.70 5.54
CA GLN A 245 -7.97 10.38 5.94
C GLN A 245 -8.30 11.56 5.02
N ALA A 246 -7.30 12.37 4.64
CA ALA A 246 -7.49 13.46 3.69
C ALA A 246 -7.91 12.94 2.30
N LEU A 247 -7.31 11.84 1.86
CA LEU A 247 -7.61 11.18 0.59
C LEU A 247 -9.02 10.56 0.59
N VAL A 248 -9.43 10.00 1.73
CA VAL A 248 -10.81 9.55 1.98
C VAL A 248 -11.80 10.72 1.92
N GLY A 249 -11.48 11.85 2.57
CA GLY A 249 -12.28 13.06 2.50
C GLY A 249 -12.41 13.62 1.07
N LEU A 250 -11.32 13.60 0.31
CA LEU A 250 -11.31 14.00 -1.09
C LEU A 250 -12.17 13.06 -1.95
N GLY A 251 -12.07 11.74 -1.76
CA GLY A 251 -12.91 10.76 -2.46
C GLY A 251 -14.40 10.95 -2.16
N ALA A 252 -14.74 11.20 -0.90
CA ALA A 252 -16.10 11.55 -0.47
C ALA A 252 -16.61 12.81 -1.18
N PHE A 253 -15.81 13.87 -1.15
CA PHE A 253 -16.14 15.17 -1.74
C PHE A 253 -16.37 15.08 -3.25
N VAL A 254 -15.46 14.39 -3.96
CA VAL A 254 -15.59 14.14 -5.40
C VAL A 254 -16.90 13.39 -5.68
N SER A 255 -17.19 12.31 -4.96
CA SER A 255 -18.42 11.54 -5.17
C SER A 255 -19.69 12.40 -4.97
N ALA A 256 -19.72 13.24 -3.93
CA ALA A 256 -20.86 14.09 -3.61
C ALA A 256 -21.09 15.16 -4.68
N ILE A 257 -20.03 15.80 -5.18
CA ILE A 257 -20.12 16.80 -6.25
C ILE A 257 -20.64 16.17 -7.55
N PHE A 258 -20.16 14.99 -7.93
CA PHE A 258 -20.62 14.31 -9.14
C PHE A 258 -22.11 13.95 -9.07
N VAL A 259 -22.56 13.46 -7.90
CA VAL A 259 -23.98 13.17 -7.66
C VAL A 259 -24.81 14.45 -7.69
N LEU A 260 -24.36 15.51 -7.04
CA LEU A 260 -25.04 16.81 -7.03
C LEU A 260 -25.19 17.39 -8.44
N LEU A 261 -24.08 17.50 -9.17
CA LEU A 261 -24.07 18.07 -10.53
C LEU A 261 -24.98 17.30 -11.46
N CYS A 262 -24.99 15.97 -11.34
CA CYS A 262 -25.93 15.17 -12.08
C CYS A 262 -27.36 15.41 -11.59
N LEU A 263 -27.75 15.09 -10.36
CA LEU A 263 -29.15 15.21 -9.97
C LEU A 263 -29.73 16.61 -10.18
N TYR A 264 -28.93 17.65 -9.99
CA TYR A 264 -29.30 19.03 -10.32
C TYR A 264 -29.72 19.20 -11.78
N THR A 265 -28.88 18.72 -12.70
CA THR A 265 -29.18 18.76 -14.14
C THR A 265 -30.40 17.87 -14.48
N THR A 266 -30.75 16.87 -13.65
CA THR A 266 -31.84 15.90 -13.93
C THR A 266 -33.16 16.56 -13.65
N ILE A 267 -33.18 17.27 -12.54
CA ILE A 267 -34.33 18.00 -12.08
C ILE A 267 -34.59 19.20 -12.97
N ALA A 268 -33.54 19.86 -13.48
CA ALA A 268 -33.69 20.93 -14.46
C ALA A 268 -34.33 20.42 -15.77
N GLU A 269 -33.86 19.29 -16.30
CA GLU A 269 -34.41 18.69 -17.52
C GLU A 269 -35.81 18.09 -17.35
N ARG A 270 -36.17 17.66 -16.14
CA ARG A 270 -37.46 17.02 -15.83
C ARG A 270 -38.40 17.93 -15.03
N ARG A 271 -38.17 19.25 -15.09
CA ARG A 271 -38.95 20.23 -14.35
C ARG A 271 -40.46 20.11 -14.63
N ARG A 272 -40.82 19.86 -15.90
CA ARG A 272 -42.21 19.63 -16.36
C ARG A 272 -42.83 18.35 -15.79
N GLU A 273 -42.12 17.23 -15.81
CA GLU A 273 -42.60 15.96 -15.23
C GLU A 273 -42.88 16.11 -13.73
N ILE A 274 -41.98 16.78 -13.01
CA ILE A 274 -42.13 17.04 -11.56
C ILE A 274 -43.31 17.98 -11.32
N GLY A 275 -43.50 19.00 -12.17
CA GLY A 275 -44.67 19.88 -12.15
C GLY A 275 -45.99 19.11 -12.31
N ILE A 276 -46.06 18.20 -13.29
CA ILE A 276 -47.23 17.33 -13.52
C ILE A 276 -47.51 16.46 -12.29
N LEU A 277 -46.49 15.81 -11.74
CA LEU A 277 -46.64 14.99 -10.52
C LEU A 277 -47.18 15.80 -9.34
N LYS A 278 -46.70 17.03 -9.16
CA LYS A 278 -47.20 17.93 -8.11
C LYS A 278 -48.64 18.39 -8.36
N SER A 279 -49.03 18.67 -9.60
CA SER A 279 -50.42 18.98 -9.95
C SER A 279 -51.37 17.82 -9.69
N LEU A 280 -50.88 16.58 -9.78
CA LEU A 280 -51.62 15.36 -9.42
C LEU A 280 -51.62 15.07 -7.91
N GLY A 281 -51.05 15.96 -7.08
CA GLY A 281 -51.07 15.83 -5.61
C GLY A 281 -49.84 15.16 -4.99
N ALA A 282 -48.74 14.98 -5.73
CA ALA A 282 -47.51 14.43 -5.15
C ALA A 282 -46.97 15.32 -4.02
N SER A 283 -46.74 14.72 -2.84
CA SER A 283 -46.21 15.43 -1.68
C SER A 283 -44.74 15.79 -1.86
N LYS A 284 -44.26 16.81 -1.12
CA LYS A 284 -42.83 17.19 -1.11
C LYS A 284 -41.93 16.01 -0.70
N GLY A 285 -42.36 15.23 0.29
CA GLY A 285 -41.64 14.04 0.75
C GLY A 285 -41.59 12.91 -0.28
N PHE A 286 -42.63 12.76 -1.10
CA PHE A 286 -42.61 11.80 -2.21
C PHE A 286 -41.55 12.16 -3.25
N ILE A 287 -41.43 13.43 -3.62
CA ILE A 287 -40.42 13.89 -4.60
C ILE A 287 -39.01 13.73 -4.04
N ILE A 288 -38.79 14.12 -2.77
CA ILE A 288 -37.49 13.96 -2.11
C ILE A 288 -37.11 12.48 -2.06
N SER A 289 -37.99 11.59 -1.59
CA SER A 289 -37.71 10.16 -1.51
C SER A 289 -37.45 9.50 -2.87
N ALA A 290 -38.11 9.96 -3.94
CA ALA A 290 -37.86 9.48 -5.29
C ALA A 290 -36.44 9.85 -5.78
N ILE A 291 -36.01 11.10 -5.55
CA ILE A 291 -34.69 11.60 -5.97
C ILE A 291 -33.58 10.99 -5.11
N GLU A 292 -33.78 10.89 -3.80
CA GLU A 292 -32.85 10.20 -2.90
C GLU A 292 -32.75 8.70 -3.23
N GLY A 293 -33.84 8.08 -3.71
CA GLY A 293 -33.83 6.72 -4.25
C GLY A 293 -32.98 6.57 -5.52
N GLU A 294 -33.02 7.56 -6.42
CA GLU A 294 -32.13 7.62 -7.60
C GLU A 294 -30.67 7.75 -7.14
N ALA A 295 -30.39 8.65 -6.21
CA ALA A 295 -29.06 8.84 -5.63
C ALA A 295 -28.52 7.55 -4.99
N PHE A 296 -29.35 6.84 -4.24
CA PHE A 296 -28.99 5.58 -3.60
C PHE A 296 -28.64 4.49 -4.62
N LEU A 297 -29.45 4.31 -5.68
CA LEU A 297 -29.12 3.33 -6.73
C LEU A 297 -27.84 3.70 -7.48
N ILE A 298 -27.63 4.99 -7.77
CA ILE A 298 -26.37 5.46 -8.37
C ILE A 298 -25.19 5.15 -7.44
N ALA A 299 -25.34 5.36 -6.13
CA ALA A 299 -24.29 5.06 -5.16
C ALA A 299 -23.96 3.57 -5.11
N VAL A 300 -24.98 2.70 -5.05
CA VAL A 300 -24.81 1.23 -5.04
C VAL A 300 -24.11 0.75 -6.31
N LEU A 301 -24.55 1.22 -7.49
CA LEU A 301 -23.90 0.88 -8.76
C LEU A 301 -22.46 1.42 -8.81
N GLY A 302 -22.24 2.64 -8.32
CA GLY A 302 -20.92 3.26 -8.22
C GLY A 302 -19.98 2.47 -7.32
N ILE A 303 -20.45 1.95 -6.18
CA ILE A 303 -19.67 1.08 -5.29
C ILE A 303 -19.27 -0.20 -6.02
N PHE A 304 -20.23 -0.87 -6.67
CA PHE A 304 -19.94 -2.11 -7.39
C PHE A 304 -18.90 -1.89 -8.49
N VAL A 305 -19.09 -0.86 -9.34
CA VAL A 305 -18.15 -0.52 -10.40
C VAL A 305 -16.79 -0.10 -9.82
N GLY A 306 -16.78 0.69 -8.75
CA GLY A 306 -15.56 1.14 -8.07
C GLY A 306 -14.75 -0.03 -7.51
N LEU A 307 -15.38 -1.04 -6.94
CA LEU A 307 -14.72 -2.25 -6.44
C LEU A 307 -14.15 -3.12 -7.58
N VAL A 308 -14.90 -3.27 -8.67
CA VAL A 308 -14.41 -3.98 -9.86
C VAL A 308 -13.17 -3.26 -10.43
N VAL A 309 -13.27 -1.94 -10.63
CA VAL A 309 -12.15 -1.11 -11.10
C VAL A 309 -10.96 -1.20 -10.15
N SER A 310 -11.18 -1.16 -8.83
CA SER A 310 -10.12 -1.32 -7.83
C SER A 310 -9.43 -2.67 -7.93
N THR A 311 -10.19 -3.75 -8.11
CA THR A 311 -9.62 -5.10 -8.21
C THR A 311 -8.80 -5.26 -9.48
N LEU A 312 -9.31 -4.75 -10.61
CA LEU A 312 -8.59 -4.74 -11.90
C LEU A 312 -7.32 -3.90 -11.81
N ALA A 313 -7.40 -2.70 -11.25
CA ALA A 313 -6.25 -1.82 -11.06
C ALA A 313 -5.22 -2.45 -10.11
N ALA A 314 -5.64 -3.10 -9.02
CA ALA A 314 -4.74 -3.81 -8.12
C ALA A 314 -4.03 -4.98 -8.79
N PHE A 315 -4.71 -5.71 -9.69
CA PHE A 315 -4.08 -6.76 -10.49
C PHE A 315 -2.99 -6.19 -11.42
N VAL A 316 -3.31 -5.09 -12.12
CA VAL A 316 -2.34 -4.39 -12.98
C VAL A 316 -1.16 -3.87 -12.17
N ILE A 317 -1.42 -3.26 -11.00
CA ILE A 317 -0.39 -2.72 -10.11
C ILE A 317 0.54 -3.83 -9.61
N GLN A 318 -0.02 -4.94 -9.11
CA GLN A 318 0.78 -6.06 -8.62
C GLN A 318 1.63 -6.69 -9.73
N LYS A 319 1.07 -6.83 -10.94
CA LYS A 319 1.76 -7.43 -12.09
C LYS A 319 2.87 -6.55 -12.66
N ASN A 320 2.64 -5.23 -12.70
CA ASN A 320 3.51 -4.29 -13.41
C ASN A 320 4.45 -3.51 -12.49
N PHE A 321 4.12 -3.34 -11.21
CA PHE A 321 4.88 -2.48 -10.29
C PHE A 321 5.41 -3.23 -9.06
N GLU A 322 5.09 -4.52 -8.92
CA GLU A 322 5.55 -5.38 -7.80
C GLU A 322 5.15 -4.83 -6.41
N LEU A 323 4.15 -3.95 -6.38
CA LEU A 323 3.63 -3.38 -5.16
C LEU A 323 2.53 -4.29 -4.58
N PRO A 324 2.66 -4.75 -3.32
CA PRO A 324 1.61 -5.52 -2.68
C PRO A 324 0.38 -4.63 -2.44
N VAL A 325 -0.79 -5.13 -2.84
CA VAL A 325 -2.08 -4.49 -2.59
C VAL A 325 -2.94 -5.47 -1.81
N GLU A 326 -3.36 -5.08 -0.60
CA GLU A 326 -4.18 -5.92 0.27
C GLU A 326 -5.48 -5.22 0.61
N PHE A 327 -6.59 -5.73 0.07
CA PHE A 327 -7.90 -5.20 0.40
C PHE A 327 -8.37 -5.68 1.77
N SER A 328 -8.81 -4.75 2.58
CA SER A 328 -9.43 -5.04 3.88
C SER A 328 -10.91 -4.80 3.81
N PHE A 329 -11.68 -5.76 4.32
CA PHE A 329 -13.14 -5.66 4.43
C PHE A 329 -13.58 -4.37 5.15
N GLY A 330 -12.90 -3.98 6.24
CA GLY A 330 -13.18 -2.73 6.95
C GLY A 330 -13.15 -1.48 6.06
N TRP A 331 -12.10 -1.30 5.25
CA TRP A 331 -11.98 -0.14 4.36
C TRP A 331 -12.96 -0.17 3.18
N ILE A 332 -13.27 -1.37 2.66
CA ILE A 332 -14.32 -1.54 1.65
C ILE A 332 -15.66 -1.08 2.21
N LEU A 333 -15.99 -1.48 3.45
CA LEU A 333 -17.20 -1.07 4.12
C LEU A 333 -17.22 0.44 4.40
N THR A 334 -16.11 1.02 4.87
CA THR A 334 -15.97 2.48 5.05
C THR A 334 -16.18 3.23 3.73
N ALA A 335 -15.56 2.79 2.64
CA ALA A 335 -15.73 3.39 1.32
C ALA A 335 -17.19 3.31 0.83
N ALA A 336 -17.86 2.16 1.05
CA ALA A 336 -19.26 1.97 0.71
C ALA A 336 -20.18 2.91 1.51
N ILE A 337 -19.98 3.01 2.83
CA ILE A 337 -20.74 3.93 3.69
C ILE A 337 -20.54 5.38 3.24
N ILE A 338 -19.30 5.77 2.98
CA ILE A 338 -18.96 7.13 2.52
C ILE A 338 -19.60 7.43 1.16
N ALA A 339 -19.60 6.49 0.22
CA ALA A 339 -20.25 6.67 -1.07
C ALA A 339 -21.77 6.80 -0.95
N ILE A 340 -22.41 6.02 -0.07
CA ILE A 340 -23.84 6.12 0.19
C ILE A 340 -24.17 7.48 0.84
N VAL A 341 -23.46 7.84 1.91
CA VAL A 341 -23.65 9.12 2.62
C VAL A 341 -23.36 10.30 1.70
N GLY A 342 -22.28 10.25 0.92
CA GLY A 342 -21.92 11.26 -0.07
C GLY A 342 -22.97 11.39 -1.17
N GLY A 343 -23.56 10.27 -1.59
CA GLY A 343 -24.69 10.25 -2.52
C GLY A 343 -25.92 10.97 -1.98
N PHE A 344 -26.35 10.65 -0.75
CA PHE A 344 -27.43 11.35 -0.06
C PHE A 344 -27.12 12.85 0.09
N VAL A 345 -25.93 13.20 0.58
CA VAL A 345 -25.53 14.60 0.78
C VAL A 345 -25.52 15.38 -0.55
N GLY A 346 -25.05 14.77 -1.63
CA GLY A 346 -25.06 15.38 -2.96
C GLY A 346 -26.49 15.57 -3.52
N ALA A 347 -27.41 14.67 -3.16
CA ALA A 347 -28.80 14.70 -3.63
C ALA A 347 -29.71 15.65 -2.83
N LEU A 348 -29.37 15.97 -1.59
CA LEU A 348 -30.18 16.82 -0.70
C LEU A 348 -30.58 18.15 -1.33
N TYR A 349 -29.62 18.91 -1.86
CA TYR A 349 -29.90 20.22 -2.46
C TYR A 349 -30.78 20.11 -3.72
N PRO A 350 -30.44 19.25 -4.71
CA PRO A 350 -31.32 18.98 -5.84
C PRO A 350 -32.73 18.54 -5.41
N ALA A 351 -32.85 17.56 -4.51
CA ALA A 351 -34.13 17.02 -4.03
C ALA A 351 -35.00 18.10 -3.37
N TRP A 352 -34.39 18.93 -2.53
CA TRP A 352 -35.08 20.05 -1.90
C TRP A 352 -35.56 21.07 -2.94
N LYS A 353 -34.72 21.43 -3.92
CA LYS A 353 -35.07 22.34 -5.01
C LYS A 353 -36.22 21.78 -5.85
N ALA A 354 -36.20 20.49 -6.20
CA ALA A 354 -37.29 19.82 -6.92
C ALA A 354 -38.62 19.88 -6.17
N SER A 355 -38.59 19.62 -4.86
CA SER A 355 -39.80 19.63 -4.03
C SER A 355 -40.50 21.00 -3.98
N ARG A 356 -39.77 22.08 -4.25
CA ARG A 356 -40.25 23.47 -4.22
C ARG A 356 -40.68 24.03 -5.58
N ILE A 357 -40.57 23.25 -6.66
CA ILE A 357 -41.05 23.67 -7.98
C ILE A 357 -42.55 24.00 -7.92
N ASP A 358 -42.96 25.19 -8.36
CA ASP A 358 -44.37 25.58 -8.44
C ASP A 358 -44.99 25.00 -9.73
N PRO A 359 -46.05 24.17 -9.63
CA PRO A 359 -46.69 23.60 -10.81
C PRO A 359 -47.29 24.66 -11.74
N VAL A 360 -47.78 25.78 -11.19
CA VAL A 360 -48.39 26.86 -11.97
C VAL A 360 -47.33 27.57 -12.80
N GLU A 361 -46.18 27.86 -12.19
CA GLU A 361 -45.06 28.51 -12.88
C GLU A 361 -44.52 27.64 -14.03
N VAL A 362 -44.43 26.32 -13.81
CA VAL A 362 -43.94 25.38 -14.82
C VAL A 362 -44.91 25.23 -15.99
N MET A 363 -46.22 25.26 -15.75
CA MET A 363 -47.24 25.15 -16.80
C MET A 363 -47.46 26.46 -17.57
N ALA A 364 -47.03 27.60 -17.00
CA ALA A 364 -47.22 28.92 -17.61
C ALA A 364 -46.00 29.43 -18.40
N ASN A 365 -44.78 28.98 -18.06
CA ASN A 365 -43.53 29.49 -18.63
C ASN A 365 -42.83 28.54 -19.62
N GLU A 366 -43.42 27.38 -19.93
CA GLU A 366 -43.01 26.44 -20.99
C GLU A 366 -44.23 26.00 -21.80
#